data_AF-A0A963X8Z3-F1
#
_entry.id   AF-A0A963X8Z3-F1
#
_cell.length_a   1.000
_cell.length_b   1.000
_cell.length_c   1.000
_cell.angle_alpha   90.00
_cell.angle_beta   90.00
_cell.angle_gamma   90.00
#
_symmetry.space_group_name_H-M   'P 1'
#
loop_
_entity.id
_entity.type
_entity.pdbx_description
1 polymer ?
#
loop_
_entity_poly.entity_id
_entity_poly.type
_entity_poly.pdbx_seq_one_letter_code
_entity_poly.pdbx_strand_id
1 'polypeptide(L)'
;MDPMVFSEERHLAYHRVVLSLLDDHPNLLARAARELDRMRGGHPNTGGVLDRWADLLDGPAEALAQALLADDPAGGLLRANSPFNGLFDDRERMTIWQRVALQQFAGFFLEAADDLDLAPADQATLTGLAADEIAAWRHDPPATMTLDTLSRLKAVVSIHQSLVGLRDERDGRRDWLDRPNDSLGARPIDLLRQGDVEVVRDYLAEAAQMVAGPDRMPVM
;
A
#
# COMPACT_ATOMS: atom_id res chain seq x y z
N MET A 1 -24.89 -11.83 7.32
CA MET A 1 -23.58 -11.26 7.69
C MET A 1 -23.41 -10.06 6.77
N ASP A 2 -23.54 -8.85 7.31
CA ASP A 2 -23.47 -7.62 6.50
C ASP A 2 -22.12 -7.58 5.76
N PRO A 3 -22.10 -7.37 4.44
CA PRO A 3 -20.85 -7.24 3.72
C PRO A 3 -20.24 -5.86 4.06
N MET A 4 -19.38 -5.88 5.08
CA MET A 4 -18.30 -4.93 5.35
C MET A 4 -18.62 -3.44 5.11
N VAL A 5 -18.91 -2.71 6.18
CA VAL A 5 -18.55 -1.29 6.23
C VAL A 5 -17.02 -1.24 6.16
N PHE A 6 -16.46 -0.98 4.99
CA PHE A 6 -15.03 -0.73 4.87
C PHE A 6 -14.68 0.57 5.62
N SER A 7 -13.46 0.66 6.14
CA SER A 7 -12.94 1.95 6.59
C SER A 7 -12.88 2.91 5.41
N GLU A 8 -13.05 4.21 5.67
CA GLU A 8 -12.96 5.25 4.65
C GLU A 8 -11.63 5.20 3.88
N GLU A 9 -10.54 4.94 4.60
CA GLU A 9 -9.21 4.73 4.04
C GLU A 9 -9.17 3.57 3.03
N ARG A 10 -9.87 2.47 3.33
CA ARG A 10 -9.92 1.29 2.46
C ARG A 10 -10.78 1.55 1.22
N HIS A 11 -11.86 2.32 1.34
CA HIS A 11 -12.61 2.80 0.18
C HIS A 11 -11.79 3.74 -0.70
N LEU A 12 -11.02 4.65 -0.10
CA LEU A 12 -10.14 5.56 -0.83
C LEU A 12 -9.06 4.79 -1.60
N ALA A 13 -8.38 3.84 -0.95
CA ALA A 13 -7.37 3.00 -1.58
C ALA A 13 -7.94 2.17 -2.75
N TYR A 14 -9.14 1.60 -2.57
CA TYR A 14 -9.84 0.89 -3.66
C TYR A 14 -10.07 1.79 -4.87
N HIS A 15 -10.59 3.01 -4.66
CA HIS A 15 -10.88 3.92 -5.76
C HIS A 15 -9.63 4.49 -6.43
N ARG A 16 -8.49 4.65 -5.72
CA ARG A 16 -7.21 4.97 -6.35
C ARG A 16 -6.81 3.92 -7.39
N VAL A 17 -6.96 2.63 -7.05
CA VAL A 17 -6.68 1.54 -7.99
C VAL A 17 -7.70 1.50 -9.13
N VAL A 18 -8.99 1.72 -8.86
CA VAL A 18 -10.00 1.78 -9.93
C VAL A 18 -9.71 2.90 -10.92
N LEU A 19 -9.32 4.08 -10.43
CA LEU A 19 -8.96 5.22 -11.28
C LEU A 19 -7.72 4.93 -12.14
N SER A 20 -6.70 4.26 -11.59
CA SER A 20 -5.51 3.89 -12.38
C SER A 20 -5.79 2.84 -13.47
N LEU A 21 -6.93 2.15 -13.41
CA LEU A 21 -7.37 1.25 -14.47
C LEU A 21 -8.04 1.96 -15.65
N LEU A 22 -8.44 3.22 -15.52
CA LEU A 22 -9.28 3.88 -16.52
C LEU A 22 -8.54 4.13 -17.85
N ASP A 23 -7.24 4.41 -17.80
CA ASP A 23 -6.43 4.64 -18.99
C ASP A 23 -6.30 3.36 -19.84
N ASP A 24 -6.08 2.21 -19.19
CA ASP A 24 -5.97 0.90 -19.84
C ASP A 24 -7.33 0.31 -20.23
N HIS A 25 -8.39 0.71 -19.51
CA HIS A 25 -9.73 0.15 -19.65
C HIS A 25 -10.80 1.26 -19.71
N PRO A 26 -10.83 2.07 -20.79
CA PRO A 26 -11.76 3.20 -20.92
C PRO A 26 -13.23 2.76 -20.94
N ASN A 27 -13.50 1.47 -21.25
CA ASN A 27 -14.85 0.89 -21.18
C ASN A 27 -15.42 0.84 -19.75
N LEU A 28 -14.59 1.02 -18.71
CA LEU A 28 -15.04 1.06 -17.32
C LEU A 28 -15.99 2.24 -17.05
N LEU A 29 -15.78 3.40 -17.69
CA LEU A 29 -16.68 4.56 -17.55
C LEU A 29 -18.07 4.26 -18.12
N ALA A 30 -18.13 3.65 -19.32
CA ALA A 30 -19.39 3.25 -19.93
C ALA A 30 -20.11 2.15 -19.11
N ARG A 31 -19.36 1.24 -18.48
CA ARG A 31 -19.91 0.26 -17.53
C ARG A 31 -20.47 0.95 -16.30
N ALA A 32 -19.73 1.91 -15.71
CA ALA A 32 -20.15 2.69 -14.55
C ALA A 32 -21.45 3.46 -14.81
N ALA A 33 -21.59 4.09 -15.99
CA ALA A 33 -22.80 4.80 -16.37
C ALA A 33 -24.03 3.88 -16.41
N ARG A 34 -23.92 2.69 -17.01
CA ARG A 34 -25.02 1.70 -17.03
C ARG A 34 -25.38 1.20 -15.64
N GLU A 35 -24.39 1.04 -14.78
CA GLU A 35 -24.61 0.63 -13.40
C GLU A 35 -25.29 1.74 -12.58
N LEU A 36 -24.93 3.01 -12.83
CA LEU A 36 -25.60 4.16 -12.23
C LEU A 36 -27.08 4.23 -12.62
N ASP A 37 -27.43 3.97 -13.89
CA ASP A 37 -28.81 3.90 -14.34
C ASP A 37 -29.59 2.79 -13.61
N ARG A 38 -28.95 1.63 -13.39
CA ARG A 38 -29.52 0.54 -12.60
C ARG A 38 -29.73 0.95 -11.14
N MET A 39 -28.76 1.62 -10.53
CA MET A 39 -28.83 2.09 -9.13
C MET A 39 -29.98 3.10 -8.93
N ARG A 40 -30.15 4.04 -9.87
CA ARG A 40 -31.24 5.03 -9.87
C ARG A 40 -32.62 4.40 -9.91
N GLY A 41 -32.79 3.28 -10.61
CA GLY A 41 -34.05 2.54 -10.67
C GLY A 41 -34.47 1.89 -9.34
N GLY A 42 -33.53 1.69 -8.40
CA GLY A 42 -33.78 0.98 -7.15
C GLY A 42 -33.90 1.84 -5.87
N HIS A 43 -33.47 3.10 -5.90
CA HIS A 43 -33.31 3.92 -4.69
C HIS A 43 -33.84 5.36 -4.85
N PRO A 44 -35.06 5.65 -4.40
CA PRO A 44 -35.67 6.99 -4.56
C PRO A 44 -34.98 8.10 -3.75
N ASN A 45 -34.30 7.76 -2.64
CA ASN A 45 -33.77 8.73 -1.67
C ASN A 45 -32.28 9.09 -1.84
N THR A 46 -31.57 8.52 -2.81
CA THR A 46 -30.15 8.82 -3.10
C THR A 46 -29.97 9.74 -4.31
N GLY A 47 -31.05 10.35 -4.82
CA GLY A 47 -31.05 11.14 -6.06
C GLY A 47 -29.88 12.13 -6.17
N GLY A 48 -29.65 12.97 -5.14
CA GLY A 48 -28.61 14.00 -5.21
C GLY A 48 -27.17 13.47 -5.36
N VAL A 49 -26.82 12.33 -4.74
CA VAL A 49 -25.46 11.76 -4.90
C VAL A 49 -25.32 11.02 -6.23
N LEU A 50 -26.39 10.36 -6.70
CA LEU A 50 -26.40 9.68 -8.00
C LEU A 50 -26.41 10.68 -9.16
N ASP A 51 -27.03 11.84 -8.99
CA ASP A 51 -26.98 12.94 -9.97
C ASP A 51 -25.58 13.52 -10.07
N ARG A 52 -24.92 13.77 -8.93
CA ARG A 52 -23.51 14.16 -8.93
C ARG A 52 -22.62 13.12 -9.61
N TRP A 53 -22.89 11.83 -9.41
CA TRP A 53 -22.16 10.77 -10.14
C TRP A 53 -22.38 10.83 -11.64
N ALA A 54 -23.60 11.13 -12.11
CA ALA A 54 -23.85 11.29 -13.54
C ALA A 54 -23.08 12.48 -14.12
N ASP A 55 -23.07 13.62 -13.43
CA ASP A 55 -22.31 14.80 -13.85
C ASP A 55 -20.81 14.50 -13.94
N LEU A 56 -20.26 13.74 -12.99
CA LEU A 56 -18.84 13.35 -12.97
C LEU A 56 -18.49 12.35 -14.07
N LEU A 57 -19.40 11.43 -14.42
CA LEU A 57 -19.17 10.45 -15.49
C LEU A 57 -19.31 11.05 -16.90
N ASP A 58 -20.11 12.11 -17.07
CA ASP A 58 -20.23 12.87 -18.33
C ASP A 58 -19.12 13.92 -18.49
N GLY A 59 -18.48 14.30 -17.38
CA GLY A 59 -17.39 15.26 -17.31
C GLY A 59 -15.99 14.70 -17.64
N PRO A 60 -14.95 15.54 -17.52
CA PRO A 60 -13.56 15.12 -17.73
C PRO A 60 -13.07 14.18 -16.62
N ALA A 61 -12.21 13.22 -16.98
CA ALA A 61 -11.69 12.20 -16.08
C ALA A 61 -10.97 12.78 -14.85
N GLU A 62 -10.31 13.93 -15.02
CA GLU A 62 -9.61 14.64 -13.95
C GLU A 62 -10.59 15.15 -12.87
N ALA A 63 -11.78 15.62 -13.27
CA ALA A 63 -12.79 16.07 -12.32
C ALA A 63 -13.37 14.90 -11.52
N LEU A 64 -13.58 13.76 -12.19
CA LEU A 64 -13.95 12.51 -11.53
C LEU A 64 -12.88 12.08 -10.52
N ALA A 65 -11.61 12.03 -10.92
CA ALA A 65 -10.51 11.64 -10.05
C ALA A 65 -10.38 12.56 -8.84
N GLN A 66 -10.42 13.88 -9.05
CA GLN A 66 -10.34 14.88 -7.99
C GLN A 66 -11.48 14.72 -6.97
N ALA A 67 -12.72 14.57 -7.44
CA ALA A 67 -13.88 14.42 -6.56
C ALA A 67 -13.84 13.09 -5.78
N LEU A 68 -13.40 12.01 -6.43
CA LEU A 68 -13.39 10.68 -5.87
C LEU A 68 -12.21 10.44 -4.91
N LEU A 69 -11.13 11.19 -5.03
CA LEU A 69 -9.96 11.13 -4.16
C LEU A 69 -9.92 12.22 -3.08
N ALA A 70 -10.92 13.11 -3.04
CA ALA A 70 -11.05 14.11 -1.99
C ALA A 70 -11.16 13.45 -0.61
N ASP A 71 -10.29 13.86 0.31
CA ASP A 71 -10.29 13.42 1.71
C ASP A 71 -11.22 14.31 2.55
N ASP A 72 -12.50 14.29 2.18
CA ASP A 72 -13.56 15.04 2.85
C ASP A 72 -14.88 14.22 2.88
N PRO A 73 -15.88 14.65 3.68
CA PRO A 73 -17.15 13.92 3.77
C PRO A 73 -17.89 13.76 2.42
N ALA A 74 -17.70 14.67 1.47
CA ALA A 74 -18.36 14.60 0.18
C ALA A 74 -17.71 13.53 -0.73
N GLY A 75 -16.38 13.43 -0.71
CA GLY A 75 -15.64 12.36 -1.35
C GLY A 75 -16.00 10.99 -0.77
N GLY A 76 -16.10 10.89 0.56
CA GLY A 76 -16.53 9.65 1.22
C GLY A 76 -17.94 9.22 0.83
N LEU A 77 -18.88 10.18 0.74
CA LEU A 77 -20.24 9.89 0.29
C LEU A 77 -20.28 9.41 -1.17
N LEU A 78 -19.46 9.98 -2.05
CA LEU A 78 -19.32 9.50 -3.44
C LEU A 78 -18.80 8.06 -3.48
N ARG A 79 -17.71 7.76 -2.76
CA ARG A 79 -17.12 6.42 -2.70
C ARG A 79 -18.09 5.37 -2.15
N ALA A 80 -18.87 5.73 -1.13
CA ALA A 80 -19.89 4.86 -0.55
C ALA A 80 -21.04 4.53 -1.53
N ASN A 81 -21.33 5.44 -2.46
CA ASN A 81 -22.38 5.28 -3.48
C ASN A 81 -21.79 5.09 -4.89
N SER A 82 -20.59 4.51 -4.98
CA SER A 82 -19.86 4.42 -6.23
C SER A 82 -20.45 3.37 -7.17
N PRO A 83 -20.74 3.71 -8.45
CA PRO A 83 -21.16 2.73 -9.44
C PRO A 83 -20.06 1.71 -9.76
N PHE A 84 -18.79 2.00 -9.44
CA PHE A 84 -17.69 1.05 -9.64
C PHE A 84 -17.81 -0.20 -8.75
N ASN A 85 -18.48 -0.10 -7.60
CA ASN A 85 -18.63 -1.22 -6.67
C ASN A 85 -19.44 -2.39 -7.27
N GLY A 86 -20.38 -2.09 -8.17
CA GLY A 86 -21.24 -3.08 -8.84
C GLY A 86 -20.68 -3.62 -10.16
N LEU A 87 -19.55 -3.08 -10.65
CA LEU A 87 -19.05 -3.43 -11.99
C LEU A 87 -18.31 -4.74 -12.04
N PHE A 88 -17.58 -5.06 -10.98
CA PHE A 88 -16.57 -6.10 -10.98
C PHE A 88 -17.12 -7.41 -10.46
N ASP A 89 -16.83 -8.50 -11.16
CA ASP A 89 -17.05 -9.84 -10.62
C ASP A 89 -16.08 -10.14 -9.45
N ASP A 90 -16.26 -11.28 -8.79
CA ASP A 90 -15.44 -11.63 -7.61
C ASP A 90 -13.95 -11.77 -7.95
N ARG A 91 -13.62 -12.19 -9.17
CA ARG A 91 -12.23 -12.35 -9.62
C ARG A 91 -11.60 -11.00 -9.91
N GLU A 92 -12.28 -10.14 -10.66
CA GLU A 92 -11.87 -8.75 -10.93
C GLU A 92 -11.68 -7.99 -9.61
N ARG A 93 -12.62 -8.14 -8.66
CA ARG A 93 -12.54 -7.50 -7.34
C ARG A 93 -11.34 -8.00 -6.54
N MET A 94 -11.06 -9.30 -6.57
CA MET A 94 -9.87 -9.87 -5.92
C MET A 94 -8.58 -9.29 -6.53
N THR A 95 -8.50 -9.15 -7.86
CA THR A 95 -7.36 -8.51 -8.53
C THR A 95 -7.18 -7.07 -8.10
N ILE A 96 -8.26 -6.29 -7.97
CA ILE A 96 -8.19 -4.91 -7.45
C ILE A 96 -7.64 -4.90 -6.02
N TRP A 97 -8.16 -5.77 -5.13
CA TRP A 97 -7.65 -5.84 -3.76
C TRP A 97 -6.20 -6.29 -3.66
N GLN A 98 -5.75 -7.18 -4.54
CA GLN A 98 -4.32 -7.55 -4.62
C GLN A 98 -3.46 -6.35 -5.02
N ARG A 99 -3.91 -5.51 -5.96
CA ARG A 99 -3.22 -4.27 -6.32
C ARG A 99 -3.22 -3.28 -5.17
N VAL A 100 -4.35 -3.08 -4.47
CA VAL A 100 -4.41 -2.23 -3.27
C VAL A 100 -3.36 -2.69 -2.24
N ALA A 101 -3.32 -3.99 -1.93
CA ALA A 101 -2.36 -4.54 -0.99
C ALA A 101 -0.91 -4.33 -1.45
N LEU A 102 -0.62 -4.49 -2.74
CA LEU A 102 0.71 -4.24 -3.30
C LEU A 102 1.13 -2.77 -3.16
N GLN A 103 0.24 -1.83 -3.49
CA GLN A 103 0.52 -0.40 -3.38
C GLN A 103 0.74 0.04 -1.92
N GLN A 104 -0.07 -0.47 -1.00
CA GLN A 104 0.13 -0.26 0.44
C GLN A 104 1.49 -0.81 0.89
N PHE A 105 1.86 -2.00 0.41
CA PHE A 105 3.11 -2.63 0.77
C PHE A 105 4.33 -1.86 0.25
N ALA A 106 4.26 -1.33 -0.97
CA ALA A 106 5.28 -0.41 -1.49
C ALA A 106 5.40 0.85 -0.60
N GLY A 107 4.29 1.37 -0.10
CA GLY A 107 4.27 2.46 0.89
C GLY A 107 5.04 2.12 2.17
N PHE A 108 4.81 0.96 2.77
CA PHE A 108 5.56 0.52 3.96
C PHE A 108 7.06 0.37 3.70
N PHE A 109 7.44 -0.07 2.50
CA PHE A 109 8.85 -0.09 2.11
C PHE A 109 9.45 1.31 2.03
N LEU A 110 8.77 2.27 1.40
CA LEU A 110 9.25 3.65 1.30
C LEU A 110 9.39 4.30 2.68
N GLU A 111 8.44 4.06 3.57
CA GLU A 111 8.50 4.50 4.97
C GLU A 111 9.70 3.89 5.69
N ALA A 112 9.91 2.58 5.57
CA ALA A 112 11.06 1.90 6.16
C ALA A 112 12.39 2.44 5.61
N ALA A 113 12.48 2.65 4.28
CA ALA A 113 13.67 3.19 3.65
C ALA A 113 13.99 4.62 4.13
N ASP A 114 12.96 5.47 4.26
CA ASP A 114 13.11 6.82 4.78
C ASP A 114 13.52 6.79 6.26
N ASP A 115 12.86 5.97 7.07
CA ASP A 115 13.16 5.85 8.50
C ASP A 115 14.61 5.44 8.72
N LEU A 116 15.06 4.39 8.02
CA LEU A 116 16.41 3.82 8.10
C LEU A 116 17.48 4.61 7.33
N ASP A 117 17.12 5.70 6.65
CA ASP A 117 18.04 6.55 5.87
C ASP A 117 18.74 5.82 4.71
N LEU A 118 18.04 4.87 4.07
CA LEU A 118 18.59 4.12 2.95
C LEU A 118 18.74 5.03 1.73
N ALA A 119 19.97 5.22 1.27
CA ALA A 119 20.24 6.02 0.07
C ALA A 119 19.57 5.37 -1.17
N PRO A 120 19.24 6.13 -2.23
CA PRO A 120 18.63 5.56 -3.43
C PRO A 120 19.43 4.41 -4.07
N ALA A 121 20.76 4.47 -3.99
CA ALA A 121 21.63 3.38 -4.44
C ALA A 121 21.47 2.10 -3.58
N ASP A 122 21.30 2.27 -2.26
CA ASP A 122 21.10 1.16 -1.33
C ASP A 122 19.72 0.52 -1.57
N GLN A 123 18.69 1.33 -1.81
CA GLN A 123 17.35 0.87 -2.17
C GLN A 123 17.38 0.05 -3.48
N ALA A 124 18.10 0.51 -4.50
CA ALA A 124 18.25 -0.21 -5.76
C ALA A 124 18.93 -1.57 -5.57
N THR A 125 20.03 -1.62 -4.82
CA THR A 125 20.73 -2.87 -4.50
C THR A 125 19.84 -3.85 -3.73
N LEU A 126 19.10 -3.36 -2.73
CA LEU A 126 18.26 -4.21 -1.89
C LEU A 126 17.06 -4.79 -2.64
N THR A 127 16.45 -4.03 -3.54
CA THR A 127 15.21 -4.40 -4.23
C THR A 127 15.45 -5.05 -5.60
N GLY A 128 16.62 -4.83 -6.20
CA GLY A 128 16.90 -5.20 -7.59
C GLY A 128 16.23 -4.29 -8.62
N LEU A 129 15.66 -3.17 -8.20
CA LEU A 129 14.99 -2.19 -9.06
C LEU A 129 15.88 -0.96 -9.30
N ALA A 130 15.54 -0.17 -10.32
CA ALA A 130 16.22 1.09 -10.55
C ALA A 130 15.81 2.15 -9.51
N ALA A 131 16.74 3.01 -9.09
CA ALA A 131 16.48 4.00 -8.05
C ALA A 131 15.40 5.03 -8.45
N ASP A 132 15.31 5.36 -9.73
CA ASP A 132 14.29 6.22 -10.32
C ASP A 132 12.90 5.56 -10.34
N GLU A 133 12.84 4.25 -10.63
CA GLU A 133 11.60 3.45 -10.51
C GLU A 133 11.05 3.50 -9.07
N ILE A 134 11.91 3.28 -8.08
CA ILE A 134 11.52 3.34 -6.65
C ILE A 134 11.10 4.77 -6.26
N ALA A 135 11.82 5.79 -6.73
CA ALA A 135 11.47 7.18 -6.45
C ALA A 135 10.11 7.57 -7.04
N ALA A 136 9.75 7.03 -8.21
CA ALA A 136 8.47 7.26 -8.85
C ALA A 136 7.29 6.73 -8.01
N TRP A 137 7.47 5.65 -7.23
CA TRP A 137 6.40 5.04 -6.42
C TRP A 137 5.75 5.98 -5.39
N ARG A 138 6.40 7.08 -5.02
CA ARG A 138 5.80 8.12 -4.17
C ARG A 138 4.60 8.81 -4.81
N HIS A 139 4.56 8.81 -6.14
CA HIS A 139 3.51 9.44 -6.94
C HIS A 139 2.73 8.41 -7.76
N ASP A 140 3.41 7.36 -8.24
CA ASP A 140 2.85 6.30 -9.06
C ASP A 140 3.22 4.91 -8.51
N PRO A 141 2.47 4.40 -7.53
CA PRO A 141 2.75 3.11 -6.90
C PRO A 141 2.66 1.95 -7.89
N PRO A 142 3.47 0.89 -7.73
CA PRO A 142 3.58 -0.17 -8.71
C PRO A 142 2.26 -0.95 -8.86
N ALA A 143 1.83 -1.17 -10.11
CA ALA A 143 0.67 -2.00 -10.41
C ALA A 143 0.95 -3.50 -10.32
N THR A 144 2.21 -3.90 -10.54
CA THR A 144 2.68 -5.29 -10.52
C THR A 144 4.08 -5.37 -9.94
N MET A 145 4.43 -6.53 -9.40
CA MET A 145 5.76 -6.79 -8.84
C MET A 145 6.11 -8.26 -8.97
N THR A 146 7.40 -8.56 -9.18
CA THR A 146 7.87 -9.95 -9.14
C THR A 146 7.86 -10.50 -7.71
N LEU A 147 7.78 -11.82 -7.55
CA LEU A 147 7.83 -12.46 -6.23
C LEU A 147 9.18 -12.22 -5.54
N ASP A 148 10.28 -12.15 -6.31
CA ASP A 148 11.62 -11.90 -5.78
C ASP A 148 11.72 -10.47 -5.20
N THR A 149 11.32 -9.47 -6.00
CA THR A 149 11.24 -8.07 -5.56
C THR A 149 10.37 -7.93 -4.32
N LEU A 150 9.17 -8.53 -4.31
CA LEU A 150 8.28 -8.50 -3.15
C LEU A 150 8.92 -9.12 -1.89
N SER A 151 9.67 -10.20 -2.05
CA SER A 151 10.37 -10.86 -0.95
C SER A 151 11.49 -9.97 -0.38
N ARG A 152 12.22 -9.26 -1.25
CA ARG A 152 13.24 -8.29 -0.85
C ARG A 152 12.67 -7.10 -0.10
N LEU A 153 11.57 -6.51 -0.59
CA LEU A 153 10.86 -5.44 0.13
C LEU A 153 10.41 -5.90 1.52
N LYS A 154 9.87 -7.13 1.62
CA LYS A 154 9.50 -7.74 2.91
C LYS A 154 10.66 -7.87 3.87
N ALA A 155 11.85 -8.24 3.40
CA ALA A 155 13.02 -8.31 4.25
C ALA A 155 13.36 -6.94 4.87
N VAL A 156 13.36 -5.87 4.06
CA VAL A 156 13.63 -4.50 4.53
C VAL A 156 12.57 -4.01 5.51
N VAL A 157 11.28 -4.20 5.20
CA VAL A 157 10.17 -3.84 6.09
C VAL A 157 10.25 -4.60 7.41
N SER A 158 10.59 -5.89 7.38
CA SER A 158 10.77 -6.71 8.59
C SER A 158 11.93 -6.19 9.46
N ILE A 159 13.06 -5.83 8.85
CA ILE A 159 14.19 -5.22 9.58
C ILE A 159 13.74 -3.94 10.28
N HIS A 160 13.05 -3.05 9.56
CA HIS A 160 12.53 -1.82 10.13
C HIS A 160 11.58 -2.09 11.30
N GLN A 161 10.62 -2.99 11.15
CA GLN A 161 9.67 -3.35 12.21
C GLN A 161 10.36 -3.95 13.45
N SER A 162 11.34 -4.84 13.26
CA SER A 162 12.14 -5.38 14.36
C SER A 162 12.92 -4.28 15.07
N LEU A 163 13.51 -3.34 14.34
CA LEU A 163 14.22 -2.22 14.93
C LEU A 163 13.29 -1.26 15.68
N VAL A 164 12.10 -0.97 15.16
CA VAL A 164 11.08 -0.19 15.89
C VAL A 164 10.72 -0.85 17.21
N GLY A 165 10.57 -2.18 17.23
CA GLY A 165 10.29 -2.92 18.47
C GLY A 165 11.45 -2.97 19.48
N LEU A 166 12.68 -2.76 19.04
CA LEU A 166 13.89 -2.76 19.89
C LEU A 166 14.35 -1.34 20.27
N ARG A 167 13.94 -0.33 19.49
CA ARG A 167 14.40 1.05 19.53
C ARG A 167 13.28 1.97 19.05
N ASP A 168 12.65 2.68 19.99
CA ASP A 168 11.54 3.60 19.69
C ASP A 168 12.00 4.83 18.88
N GLU A 169 13.21 5.32 19.15
CA GLU A 169 13.75 6.53 18.52
C GLU A 169 14.41 6.25 17.16
N ARG A 170 14.07 7.05 16.15
CA ARG A 170 14.62 6.97 14.78
C ARG A 170 16.14 7.07 14.76
N ASP A 171 16.70 8.02 15.50
CA ASP A 171 18.15 8.21 15.57
C ASP A 171 18.85 6.98 16.19
N GLY A 172 18.20 6.32 17.16
CA GLY A 172 18.70 5.08 17.75
C GLY A 172 18.70 3.90 16.80
N ARG A 173 17.74 3.82 15.85
CA ARG A 173 17.72 2.80 14.79
C ARG A 173 18.84 3.03 13.78
N ARG A 174 19.03 4.28 13.36
CA ARG A 174 20.09 4.68 12.42
C ARG A 174 21.49 4.47 13.01
N ASP A 175 21.70 4.91 14.24
CA ASP A 175 22.96 4.70 14.97
C ASP A 175 23.27 3.21 15.14
N TRP A 176 22.26 2.36 15.35
CA TRP A 176 22.48 0.90 15.37
C TRP A 176 22.95 0.36 14.02
N LEU A 177 22.39 0.82 12.90
CA LEU A 177 22.83 0.43 11.56
C LEU A 177 24.28 0.84 11.25
N ASP A 178 24.70 2.00 11.76
CA ASP A 178 26.03 2.57 11.52
C ASP A 178 27.12 2.07 12.49
N ARG A 179 26.74 1.37 13.57
CA ARG A 179 27.71 0.82 14.52
C ARG A 179 28.14 -0.60 14.13
N PRO A 180 29.44 -0.94 14.30
CA PRO A 180 29.89 -2.32 14.18
C PRO A 180 29.12 -3.21 15.15
N ASN A 181 28.64 -4.35 14.65
CA ASN A 181 27.97 -5.35 15.46
C ASN A 181 28.84 -6.62 15.51
N ASP A 182 29.31 -6.99 16.71
CA ASP A 182 30.24 -8.10 16.91
C ASP A 182 29.67 -9.44 16.43
N SER A 183 28.36 -9.66 16.57
CA SER A 183 27.70 -10.89 16.11
C SER A 183 27.60 -10.96 14.59
N LEU A 184 27.48 -9.82 13.92
CA LEU A 184 27.44 -9.72 12.46
C LEU A 184 28.82 -9.58 11.83
N GLY A 185 29.85 -9.25 12.62
CA GLY A 185 31.22 -9.02 12.15
C GLY A 185 31.39 -7.78 11.26
N ALA A 186 30.35 -6.94 11.12
CA ALA A 186 30.32 -5.77 10.26
C ALA A 186 29.33 -4.74 10.81
N ARG A 187 29.28 -3.55 10.20
CA ARG A 187 28.15 -2.64 10.41
C ARG A 187 26.93 -3.20 9.65
N PRO A 188 25.75 -3.29 10.25
CA PRO A 188 24.55 -3.76 9.57
C PRO A 188 24.29 -3.03 8.24
N ILE A 189 24.55 -1.71 8.19
CA ILE A 189 24.37 -0.94 6.95
C ILE A 189 25.27 -1.41 5.80
N ASP A 190 26.50 -1.88 6.09
CA ASP A 190 27.41 -2.37 5.06
C ASP A 190 26.93 -3.69 4.47
N LEU A 191 26.30 -4.55 5.29
CA LEU A 191 25.66 -5.79 4.83
C LEU A 191 24.47 -5.49 3.92
N LEU A 192 23.62 -4.52 4.29
CA LEU A 192 22.50 -4.09 3.45
C LEU A 192 22.99 -3.58 2.09
N ARG A 193 24.06 -2.78 2.08
CA ARG A 193 24.70 -2.25 0.86
C ARG A 193 25.32 -3.32 -0.04
N GLN A 194 25.66 -4.47 0.52
CA GLN A 194 26.18 -5.62 -0.22
C GLN A 194 25.06 -6.55 -0.72
N GLY A 195 23.80 -6.29 -0.31
CA GLY A 195 22.64 -7.12 -0.63
C GLY A 195 22.39 -8.26 0.35
N ASP A 196 23.16 -8.34 1.44
CA ASP A 196 23.05 -9.39 2.48
C ASP A 196 21.92 -9.09 3.48
N VAL A 197 20.76 -8.70 2.95
CA VAL A 197 19.58 -8.28 3.74
C VAL A 197 19.07 -9.38 4.68
N GLU A 198 19.15 -10.63 4.23
CA GLU A 198 18.67 -11.80 4.97
C GLU A 198 19.48 -12.01 6.25
N VAL A 199 20.80 -11.76 6.22
CA VAL A 199 21.68 -11.90 7.39
C VAL A 199 21.27 -10.93 8.50
N VAL A 200 21.00 -9.68 8.14
CA VAL A 200 20.56 -8.64 9.10
C VAL A 200 19.17 -8.95 9.63
N ARG A 201 18.26 -9.38 8.75
CA ARG A 201 16.88 -9.75 9.14
C ARG A 201 16.88 -10.90 10.13
N ASP A 202 17.60 -11.98 9.85
CA ASP A 202 17.57 -13.19 10.66
C ASP A 202 18.15 -12.91 12.06
N TYR A 203 19.25 -12.15 12.13
CA TYR A 203 19.81 -11.68 13.40
C TYR A 203 18.78 -10.88 14.23
N LEU A 204 18.06 -9.94 13.61
CA LEU A 204 17.05 -9.13 14.30
C LEU A 204 15.83 -9.94 14.72
N ALA A 205 15.43 -10.93 13.92
CA ALA A 205 14.34 -11.83 14.26
C ALA A 205 14.66 -12.66 15.51
N GLU A 206 15.89 -13.17 15.62
CA GLU A 206 16.39 -13.85 16.82
C GLU A 206 16.47 -12.91 18.03
N ALA A 207 17.01 -11.70 17.85
CA ALA A 207 17.08 -10.70 18.91
C ALA A 207 15.69 -10.30 19.45
N ALA A 208 14.71 -10.11 18.56
CA ALA A 208 13.34 -9.80 18.93
C ALA A 208 12.68 -10.93 19.72
N GLN A 209 12.91 -12.20 19.35
CA GLN A 209 12.41 -13.35 20.10
C GLN A 209 12.99 -13.43 21.51
N MET A 210 14.28 -13.13 21.68
CA MET A 210 14.91 -13.11 23.00
C MET A 210 14.36 -12.00 23.90
N VAL A 211 14.07 -10.83 23.34
CA VAL A 211 13.44 -9.71 24.08
C VAL A 211 11.98 -10.02 24.43
N ALA A 212 11.27 -10.78 23.59
CA ALA A 212 9.88 -11.16 23.83
C ALA A 212 9.72 -12.24 24.92
N GLY A 213 10.71 -13.11 25.13
CA GLY A 213 10.76 -14.14 26.18
C GLY A 213 9.67 -15.24 26.10
N PRO A 214 9.88 -16.42 26.72
CA PRO A 214 8.96 -17.57 26.63
C PRO A 214 7.63 -17.43 27.41
N ASP A 215 7.40 -16.31 28.10
CA ASP A 215 6.31 -16.13 29.07
C ASP A 215 5.00 -15.55 28.47
N ARG A 216 4.83 -15.67 27.15
CA ARG A 216 3.63 -15.25 26.40
C ARG A 216 2.97 -16.37 25.58
N MET A 217 3.06 -17.61 26.05
CA MET A 217 2.14 -18.66 25.59
C MET A 217 0.79 -18.48 26.32
N PRO A 218 -0.35 -18.27 25.64
CA PRO A 218 -1.63 -18.45 26.31
C PRO A 218 -1.71 -19.93 26.69
N VAL A 219 -1.80 -20.20 27.98
CA VAL A 219 -2.18 -21.53 28.47
C VAL A 219 -3.56 -21.80 27.87
N MET A 220 -3.64 -22.87 27.08
CA MET A 220 -4.90 -23.38 26.50
C MET A 220 -5.95 -23.67 27.58
#